data_AF-A0A256HFX7-F1
#
_entry.id   AF-A0A256HFX7-F1
#
_cell.length_a   1.000
_cell.length_b   1.000
_cell.length_c   1.000
_cell.angle_alpha   90.00
_cell.angle_beta   90.00
_cell.angle_gamma   90.00
#
_symmetry.space_group_name_H-M   'P 1'
#
loop_
_entity.id
_entity.type
_entity.pdbx_description
1 polymer ?
#
loop_
_entity_poly.entity_id
_entity_poly.type
_entity_poly.pdbx_seq_one_letter_code
_entity_poly.pdbx_strand_id
1 'polypeptide(L)'
;MSIPSEAAFARRWRALSPAARREFVAALWATRGWETTREAAESSVVVARRDGRVRRIAVGTPVPDDADAVVGDGARRLLAASPRRRADAVGAAYVSPADLRERLCYGIDRDAADRLFRRRFGVDLAAAGAAAAAGPGGVRRRASRLRRSVSDERRTALAVVAVAALVAAAAVLAAGGPSAFGGVTGLGPGVGEPTPPSPPAGGEYAAAASAIGTAESAERGAATLDDAASLGLYEDALTGTVGSTARTPPGVFLTGVYDADALADAHVAAASTLSSASVLLVASGPANATDLDASTGGRVGIAGDGGVELAVASERRYRIAASANASVPNAPVPNASRDGVVEVFADGDAVYERAAGSGGVETRRVPPAAAPNATALAGEVAAEPIRRFLNGSESTVRPAATEIPLYRVEVRGEPRALGEEVSDFRAVAFVSADGLVLELSATYVHEPTGERVRVAFRYDRLGDTAAVPPAWYPEASPDGDAGAST
;
A
#
# COMPACT_ATOMS: atom_id res chain seq x y z
N MET A 1 0.55 -5.71 24.22
CA MET A 1 1.84 -6.24 24.74
C MET A 1 2.93 -5.92 23.72
N SER A 2 4.10 -5.42 24.14
CA SER A 2 5.13 -4.95 23.21
C SER A 2 5.86 -6.11 22.52
N ILE A 3 6.12 -6.05 21.21
CA ILE A 3 6.90 -7.05 20.45
C ILE A 3 8.19 -6.36 19.98
N PRO A 4 9.35 -7.03 19.91
CA PRO A 4 10.55 -6.42 19.33
C PRO A 4 10.27 -5.91 17.92
N SER A 5 10.71 -4.68 17.65
CA SER A 5 10.74 -4.14 16.28
C SER A 5 11.59 -5.02 15.37
N GLU A 6 11.34 -4.96 14.06
CA GLU A 6 12.10 -5.72 13.07
C GLU A 6 13.61 -5.51 13.20
N ALA A 7 14.05 -4.25 13.29
CA ALA A 7 15.45 -3.90 13.48
C ALA A 7 16.03 -4.46 14.79
N ALA A 8 15.25 -4.50 15.86
CA ALA A 8 15.67 -5.04 17.15
C ALA A 8 15.78 -6.56 17.14
N PHE A 9 14.91 -7.25 16.40
CA PHE A 9 15.01 -8.69 16.16
C PHE A 9 16.21 -9.02 15.25
N ALA A 10 16.34 -8.34 14.11
CA ALA A 10 17.42 -8.56 13.16
C ALA A 10 18.81 -8.35 13.78
N ARG A 11 18.95 -7.40 14.71
CA ARG A 11 20.19 -7.20 15.49
C ARG A 11 20.49 -8.41 16.38
N ARG A 12 19.48 -8.93 17.10
CA ARG A 12 19.63 -10.11 17.97
C ARG A 12 19.92 -11.37 17.16
N TRP A 13 19.22 -11.57 16.05
CA TRP A 13 19.46 -12.64 15.09
C TRP A 13 20.90 -12.65 14.59
N ARG A 14 21.43 -11.48 14.22
CA ARG A 14 22.83 -11.33 13.78
C ARG A 14 23.84 -11.61 14.89
N ALA A 15 23.49 -11.37 16.16
CA ALA A 15 24.36 -11.68 17.29
C ALA A 15 24.47 -13.18 17.58
N LEU A 16 23.54 -14.01 17.10
CA LEU A 16 23.62 -15.46 17.25
C LEU A 16 24.75 -16.06 16.41
N SER A 17 25.41 -17.08 16.97
CA SER A 17 26.35 -17.92 16.21
C SER A 17 25.62 -18.71 15.11
N PRO A 18 26.32 -19.17 14.05
CA PRO A 18 25.71 -19.99 12.99
C PRO A 18 25.00 -21.25 13.54
N ALA A 19 25.58 -21.89 14.55
CA ALA A 19 24.94 -23.01 15.24
C ALA A 19 23.64 -22.58 15.95
N ALA A 20 23.67 -21.49 16.72
CA ALA A 20 22.49 -20.99 17.42
C ALA A 20 21.37 -20.54 16.46
N ARG A 21 21.72 -19.98 15.30
CA ARG A 21 20.76 -19.65 14.23
C ARG A 21 20.07 -20.89 13.68
N ARG A 22 20.83 -21.94 13.37
CA ARG A 22 20.27 -23.23 12.93
C ARG A 22 19.36 -23.84 13.96
N GLU A 23 19.78 -23.83 15.21
CA GLU A 23 18.97 -24.40 16.29
C GLU A 23 17.69 -23.61 16.56
N PHE A 24 17.72 -22.29 16.37
CA PHE A 24 16.52 -21.46 16.39
C PHE A 24 15.56 -21.84 15.25
N VAL A 25 16.06 -21.95 14.01
CA VAL A 25 15.27 -22.35 12.83
C VAL A 25 14.67 -23.75 13.02
N ALA A 26 15.47 -24.73 13.44
CA ALA A 26 14.97 -26.08 13.73
C ALA A 26 13.86 -26.06 14.80
N ALA A 27 14.06 -25.35 15.91
CA ALA A 27 13.05 -25.26 16.96
C ALA A 27 11.77 -24.52 16.52
N LEU A 28 11.91 -23.49 15.67
CA LEU A 28 10.77 -22.76 15.12
C LEU A 28 9.92 -23.65 14.21
N TRP A 29 10.54 -24.43 13.32
CA TRP A 29 9.83 -25.38 12.46
C TRP A 29 9.25 -26.55 13.27
N ALA A 30 9.97 -27.05 14.28
CA ALA A 30 9.46 -28.08 15.18
C ALA A 30 8.18 -27.64 15.91
N THR A 31 8.15 -26.40 16.40
CA THR A 31 6.98 -25.83 17.08
C THR A 31 5.78 -25.65 16.12
N ARG A 32 6.03 -25.60 14.81
CA ARG A 32 4.99 -25.58 13.76
C ARG A 32 4.49 -26.98 13.36
N GLY A 33 4.87 -28.01 14.10
CA GLY A 33 4.48 -29.39 13.85
C GLY A 33 5.29 -30.08 12.74
N TRP A 34 6.52 -29.63 12.47
CA TRP A 34 7.43 -30.33 11.58
C TRP A 34 8.42 -31.17 12.38
N GLU A 35 8.75 -32.36 11.90
CA GLU A 35 9.87 -33.12 12.45
C GLU A 35 11.18 -32.56 11.88
N THR A 36 12.02 -31.97 12.73
CA THR A 36 13.28 -31.38 12.28
C THR A 36 14.47 -32.25 12.62
N THR A 37 15.27 -32.57 11.61
CA THR A 37 16.55 -33.26 11.75
C THR A 37 17.68 -32.36 11.27
N ARG A 38 18.85 -32.49 11.91
CA ARG A 38 20.07 -31.78 11.52
C ARG A 38 20.95 -32.77 10.77
N GLU A 39 21.34 -32.43 9.56
CA GLU A 39 22.20 -33.30 8.76
C GLU A 39 23.65 -33.08 9.20
N ALA A 40 24.28 -34.12 9.74
CA ALA A 40 25.63 -34.01 10.32
C ALA A 40 26.70 -33.64 9.28
N ALA A 41 26.47 -34.02 8.01
CA ALA A 41 27.33 -33.69 6.88
C ALA A 41 27.20 -32.22 6.44
N GLU A 42 26.05 -31.57 6.70
CA GLU A 42 25.74 -30.23 6.20
C GLU A 42 25.55 -29.25 7.35
N SER A 43 26.64 -28.58 7.70
CA SER A 43 26.70 -27.65 8.83
C SER A 43 25.84 -26.38 8.67
N SER A 44 25.10 -26.20 7.58
CA SER A 44 24.17 -25.10 7.37
C SER A 44 22.71 -25.52 7.28
N VAL A 45 22.37 -26.81 7.25
CA VAL A 45 21.02 -27.27 6.87
C VAL A 45 20.17 -27.80 8.02
N VAL A 46 18.89 -27.49 7.95
CA VAL A 46 17.82 -28.07 8.76
C VAL A 46 16.84 -28.77 7.83
N VAL A 47 16.62 -30.07 8.03
CA VAL A 47 15.65 -30.85 7.25
C VAL A 47 14.37 -30.98 8.06
N ALA A 48 13.27 -30.40 7.58
CA ALA A 48 11.95 -30.44 8.19
C ALA A 48 11.03 -31.40 7.42
N ARG A 49 10.39 -32.35 8.11
CA ARG A 49 9.46 -33.32 7.51
C ARG A 49 8.06 -33.20 8.12
N ARG A 50 7.02 -33.29 7.30
CA ARG A 50 5.62 -33.27 7.73
C ARG A 50 4.70 -33.82 6.64
N ASP A 51 3.80 -34.74 6.98
CA ASP A 51 2.76 -35.24 6.07
C ASP A 51 3.33 -35.71 4.70
N GLY A 52 4.46 -36.43 4.73
CA GLY A 52 5.17 -36.89 3.52
C GLY A 52 5.96 -35.83 2.76
N ARG A 53 5.91 -34.56 3.18
CA ARG A 53 6.68 -33.45 2.61
C ARG A 53 8.01 -33.30 3.32
N VAL A 54 9.08 -33.04 2.56
CA VAL A 54 10.41 -32.72 3.07
C VAL A 54 10.76 -31.30 2.66
N ARG A 55 11.36 -30.52 3.58
CA ARG A 55 11.92 -29.21 3.30
C ARG A 55 13.35 -29.11 3.81
N ARG A 56 14.30 -28.79 2.94
CA ARG A 56 15.71 -28.50 3.23
C ARG A 56 15.90 -27.00 3.39
N ILE A 57 16.23 -26.57 4.60
CA ILE A 57 16.33 -25.17 4.97
C ILE A 57 17.80 -24.85 5.25
N ALA A 58 18.47 -24.15 4.34
CA ALA A 58 19.80 -23.64 4.56
C ALA A 58 19.75 -22.40 5.47
N VAL A 59 20.65 -22.31 6.45
CA VAL A 59 20.74 -21.20 7.39
C VAL A 59 22.10 -20.53 7.22
N GLY A 60 22.13 -19.46 6.44
CA GLY A 60 23.34 -18.78 6.00
C GLY A 60 24.01 -19.49 4.84
N THR A 61 25.33 -19.57 4.88
CA THR A 61 26.17 -20.22 3.87
C THR A 61 26.98 -21.36 4.50
N PRO A 62 27.31 -22.43 3.77
CA PRO A 62 27.00 -22.68 2.35
C PRO A 62 25.52 -23.00 2.09
N VAL A 63 25.06 -22.74 0.87
CA VAL A 63 23.70 -23.07 0.41
C VAL A 63 23.81 -24.26 -0.56
N PRO A 64 23.25 -25.43 -0.20
CA PRO A 64 23.15 -26.58 -1.10
C PRO A 64 22.28 -26.29 -2.32
N ASP A 65 22.52 -27.01 -3.41
CA ASP A 65 21.79 -26.84 -4.66
C ASP A 65 20.35 -27.39 -4.60
N ASP A 66 20.03 -28.19 -3.57
CA ASP A 66 18.70 -28.76 -3.32
C ASP A 66 17.96 -28.09 -2.15
N ALA A 67 18.37 -26.88 -1.74
CA ALA A 67 17.70 -26.15 -0.68
C ALA A 67 16.31 -25.67 -1.13
N ASP A 68 15.28 -25.90 -0.32
CA ASP A 68 13.94 -25.34 -0.56
C ASP A 68 13.81 -23.90 -0.02
N ALA A 69 14.62 -23.57 1.00
CA ALA A 69 14.63 -22.24 1.59
C ALA A 69 16.01 -21.86 2.13
N VAL A 70 16.34 -20.57 2.06
CA VAL A 70 17.61 -20.01 2.56
C VAL A 70 17.35 -18.89 3.55
N VAL A 71 17.73 -19.10 4.80
CA VAL A 71 17.60 -18.13 5.88
C VAL A 71 18.84 -17.23 5.93
N GLY A 72 18.65 -15.96 5.62
CA GLY A 72 19.71 -14.95 5.64
C GLY A 72 19.91 -14.27 7.00
N ASP A 73 21.04 -13.58 7.15
CA ASP A 73 21.32 -12.73 8.32
C ASP A 73 20.90 -11.26 8.10
N GLY A 74 20.39 -10.92 6.90
CA GLY A 74 19.97 -9.58 6.51
C GLY A 74 21.13 -8.60 6.28
N ALA A 75 22.40 -9.06 6.30
CA ALA A 75 23.54 -8.20 6.03
C ALA A 75 23.73 -7.99 4.51
N ARG A 76 23.77 -6.74 4.06
CA ARG A 76 24.24 -6.40 2.71
C ARG A 76 25.77 -6.54 2.69
N ARG A 77 26.27 -7.67 2.19
CA ARG A 77 27.70 -7.86 1.92
C ARG A 77 27.96 -7.55 0.45
N LEU A 78 28.76 -6.51 0.18
CA LEU A 78 29.09 -6.07 -1.18
C LEU A 78 30.05 -7.02 -1.91
N LEU A 79 30.78 -7.88 -1.18
CA LEU A 79 31.91 -8.66 -1.71
C LEU A 79 31.77 -10.19 -1.54
N ALA A 80 30.66 -10.68 -0.98
CA ALA A 80 30.41 -12.11 -0.81
C ALA A 80 29.09 -12.50 -1.49
N ALA A 81 29.01 -13.71 -2.04
CA ALA A 81 27.75 -14.28 -2.52
C ALA A 81 26.76 -14.28 -1.34
N SER A 82 25.85 -13.32 -1.33
CA SER A 82 24.90 -13.18 -0.25
C SER A 82 24.01 -14.43 -0.22
N PRO A 83 23.53 -14.86 0.97
CA PRO A 83 22.57 -15.95 1.05
C PRO A 83 21.36 -15.75 0.12
N ARG A 84 20.97 -14.50 -0.13
CA ARG A 84 19.95 -14.13 -1.11
C ARG A 84 20.35 -14.50 -2.55
N ARG A 85 21.49 -14.02 -3.05
CA ARG A 85 21.96 -14.40 -4.40
C ARG A 85 22.11 -15.90 -4.59
N ARG A 86 22.49 -16.62 -3.53
CA ARG A 86 22.58 -18.09 -3.57
C ARG A 86 21.21 -18.75 -3.54
N ALA A 87 20.24 -18.20 -2.83
CA ALA A 87 18.85 -18.66 -2.88
C ALA A 87 18.30 -18.54 -4.30
N ASP A 88 18.47 -17.36 -4.91
CA ASP A 88 18.05 -17.08 -6.29
C ASP A 88 18.72 -18.07 -7.27
N ALA A 89 20.02 -18.35 -7.10
CA ALA A 89 20.77 -19.24 -7.98
C ALA A 89 20.33 -20.72 -7.92
N VAL A 90 19.69 -21.16 -6.82
CA VAL A 90 19.23 -22.55 -6.65
C VAL A 90 17.70 -22.65 -6.66
N GLY A 91 16.98 -21.55 -6.94
CA GLY A 91 15.52 -21.51 -6.92
C GLY A 91 14.90 -21.69 -5.53
N ALA A 92 15.65 -21.39 -4.46
CA ALA A 92 15.19 -21.54 -3.08
C ALA A 92 14.49 -20.28 -2.55
N ALA A 93 13.48 -20.45 -1.69
CA ALA A 93 12.82 -19.32 -1.04
C ALA A 93 13.75 -18.60 -0.04
N TYR A 94 14.06 -17.33 -0.26
CA TYR A 94 14.83 -16.54 0.71
C TYR A 94 13.96 -16.15 1.92
N VAL A 95 14.50 -16.33 3.13
CA VAL A 95 13.84 -16.00 4.40
C VAL A 95 14.70 -14.98 5.13
N SER A 96 14.19 -13.75 5.25
CA SER A 96 14.85 -12.66 5.94
C SER A 96 14.69 -12.75 7.47
N PRO A 97 15.47 -11.97 8.25
CA PRO A 97 15.21 -11.84 9.68
C PRO A 97 13.81 -11.28 10.00
N ALA A 98 13.20 -10.49 9.10
CA ALA A 98 11.84 -10.01 9.26
C ALA A 98 10.83 -11.17 9.18
N ASP A 99 10.98 -12.03 8.17
CA ASP A 99 10.13 -13.22 7.99
C ASP A 99 10.26 -14.19 9.16
N LEU A 100 11.47 -14.35 9.72
CA LEU A 100 11.67 -15.15 10.93
C LEU A 100 10.96 -14.56 12.15
N ARG A 101 10.99 -13.23 12.31
CA ARG A 101 10.30 -12.54 13.40
C ARG A 101 8.79 -12.75 13.28
N GLU A 102 8.25 -12.63 12.07
CA GLU A 102 6.83 -12.86 11.80
C GLU A 102 6.42 -14.29 12.07
N ARG A 103 7.17 -15.28 11.56
CA ARG A 103 6.93 -16.70 11.84
C ARG A 103 7.01 -17.03 13.33
N LEU A 104 7.90 -16.38 14.06
CA LEU A 104 7.99 -16.53 15.52
C LEU A 104 6.78 -15.91 16.23
N CYS A 105 6.41 -14.68 15.88
CA CYS A 105 5.39 -13.93 16.61
C CYS A 105 3.96 -14.34 16.27
N TYR A 106 3.76 -14.83 15.03
CA TYR A 106 2.44 -15.06 14.44
C TYR A 106 2.30 -16.43 13.79
N GLY A 107 3.41 -17.17 13.60
CA GLY A 107 3.39 -18.49 12.99
C GLY A 107 3.31 -19.66 13.98
N ILE A 108 3.30 -19.39 15.28
CA ILE A 108 3.16 -20.38 16.37
C ILE A 108 2.37 -19.77 17.54
N ASP A 109 1.91 -20.63 18.45
CA ASP A 109 1.26 -20.20 19.69
C ASP A 109 2.10 -19.19 20.47
N ARG A 110 1.44 -18.23 21.12
CA ARG A 110 2.09 -17.09 21.76
C ARG A 110 3.01 -17.50 22.91
N ASP A 111 2.60 -18.48 23.71
CA ASP A 111 3.43 -18.97 24.81
C ASP A 111 4.59 -19.81 24.27
N ALA A 112 4.37 -20.53 23.17
CA ALA A 112 5.43 -21.22 22.47
C ALA A 112 6.46 -20.25 21.88
N ALA A 113 6.02 -19.12 21.33
CA ALA A 113 6.87 -18.04 20.84
C ALA A 113 7.71 -17.41 21.96
N ASP A 114 7.10 -17.07 23.10
CA ASP A 114 7.81 -16.49 24.24
C ASP A 114 8.82 -17.49 24.82
N ARG A 115 8.45 -18.76 25.00
CA ARG A 115 9.36 -19.82 25.44
C ARG A 115 10.55 -20.01 24.50
N LEU A 116 10.28 -20.05 23.18
CA LEU A 116 11.32 -20.21 22.17
C LEU A 116 12.26 -18.99 22.15
N PHE A 117 11.69 -17.78 22.21
CA PHE A 117 12.45 -16.54 22.20
C PHE A 117 13.30 -16.39 23.46
N ARG A 118 12.74 -16.64 24.65
CA ARG A 118 13.47 -16.65 25.92
C ARG A 118 14.62 -17.65 25.91
N ARG A 119 14.36 -18.88 25.44
CA ARG A 119 15.39 -19.93 25.39
C ARG A 119 16.55 -19.58 24.45
N ARG A 120 16.28 -18.87 23.36
CA ARG A 120 17.26 -18.62 22.28
C ARG A 120 17.96 -17.28 22.39
N PHE A 121 17.29 -16.27 22.92
CA PHE A 121 17.80 -14.90 23.02
C PHE A 121 17.99 -14.43 24.47
N GLY A 122 17.63 -15.24 25.46
CA GLY A 122 17.83 -14.95 26.88
C GLY A 122 16.93 -13.86 27.46
N VAL A 123 15.92 -13.41 26.70
CA VAL A 123 15.01 -12.33 27.08
C VAL A 123 13.58 -12.65 26.68
N ASP A 124 12.61 -12.13 27.43
CA ASP A 124 11.20 -12.26 27.10
C ASP A 124 10.86 -11.49 25.83
N LEU A 125 9.88 -11.99 25.08
CA LEU A 125 9.42 -11.33 23.86
C LEU A 125 8.83 -9.95 24.19
N ALA A 126 8.09 -9.86 25.30
CA ALA A 126 7.51 -8.60 25.79
C ALA A 126 8.57 -7.58 26.25
N ALA A 127 9.59 -8.05 27.00
CA ALA A 127 10.67 -7.21 27.48
C ALA A 127 11.55 -6.70 26.32
N ALA A 128 11.79 -7.53 25.31
CA ALA A 128 12.53 -7.16 24.12
C ALA A 128 11.81 -6.08 23.28
N GLY A 129 10.47 -6.08 23.28
CA GLY A 129 9.66 -5.02 22.71
C GLY A 129 9.76 -3.70 23.48
N ALA A 130 9.58 -3.76 24.81
CA ALA A 130 9.65 -2.58 25.67
C ALA A 130 11.01 -1.87 25.60
N ALA A 131 12.11 -2.64 25.56
CA ALA A 131 13.46 -2.09 25.40
C ALA A 131 13.69 -1.44 24.02
N ALA A 132 13.01 -1.88 22.97
CA ALA A 132 13.08 -1.26 21.65
C ALA A 132 12.33 0.09 21.62
N ALA A 133 11.21 0.20 22.34
CA ALA A 133 10.45 1.44 22.48
C ALA A 133 11.20 2.51 23.31
N ALA A 134 12.09 2.10 24.22
CA ALA A 134 12.90 2.97 25.07
C ALA A 134 14.18 3.53 24.41
N GLY A 135 14.34 3.40 23.08
CA GLY A 135 15.50 3.86 22.32
C GLY A 135 15.77 5.38 22.36
N PRO A 136 16.89 5.85 21.76
CA PRO A 136 17.54 7.13 22.12
C PRO A 136 16.72 8.42 21.91
N GLY A 137 15.58 8.35 21.23
CA GLY A 137 14.65 9.48 21.04
C GLY A 137 13.91 9.90 22.32
N GLY A 138 13.78 9.02 23.31
CA GLY A 138 13.04 9.30 24.55
C GLY A 138 13.78 10.19 25.56
N VAL A 139 15.11 10.28 25.46
CA VAL A 139 15.95 11.00 26.44
C VAL A 139 15.97 12.52 26.18
N ARG A 140 15.72 12.97 24.94
CA ARG A 140 15.62 14.41 24.63
C ARG A 140 14.35 15.08 25.19
N ARG A 141 13.25 14.34 25.39
CA ARG A 141 12.00 14.92 25.95
C ARG A 141 11.96 15.02 27.47
N ARG A 142 12.91 14.40 28.18
CA ARG A 142 13.06 14.55 29.65
C ARG A 142 14.05 15.64 30.05
N ALA A 143 14.94 16.04 29.15
CA ALA A 143 15.89 17.13 29.39
C ALA A 143 15.30 18.55 29.25
N SER A 144 14.11 18.71 28.65
CA SER A 144 13.45 20.02 28.49
C SER A 144 12.55 20.44 29.66
N ARG A 145 12.33 19.58 30.66
CA ARG A 145 11.56 19.92 31.88
C ARG A 145 12.41 20.28 33.10
N LEU A 146 13.75 20.28 32.97
CA LEU A 146 14.69 20.64 34.04
C LEU A 146 15.50 21.92 33.75
N ARG A 147 15.16 22.70 32.71
CA ARG A 147 15.74 24.03 32.45
C ARG A 147 14.76 25.16 32.79
N ARG A 148 14.10 25.06 33.95
CA ARG A 148 13.37 26.17 34.55
C ARG A 148 13.78 26.34 36.02
N SER A 149 15.08 26.40 36.25
CA SER A 149 15.69 26.98 37.45
C SER A 149 17.18 27.17 37.16
N VAL A 150 17.57 28.39 36.89
CA VAL A 150 18.82 29.08 37.27
C VAL A 150 18.80 30.38 36.47
N SER A 151 18.55 31.45 37.20
CA SER A 151 18.61 32.85 36.82
C SER A 151 20.06 33.33 36.76
N ASP A 152 20.29 34.25 35.82
CA ASP A 152 21.22 35.41 35.85
C ASP A 152 22.68 35.23 36.31
N GLU A 153 23.63 35.51 35.42
CA GLU A 153 24.21 36.87 35.33
C GLU A 153 25.21 37.02 34.16
N ARG A 154 24.96 38.08 33.37
CA ARG A 154 25.91 39.08 32.81
C ARG A 154 26.78 38.81 31.55
N ARG A 155 26.44 39.65 30.54
CA ARG A 155 27.29 40.60 29.75
C ARG A 155 28.32 39.97 28.77
N THR A 156 28.57 40.41 27.55
CA THR A 156 28.34 41.63 26.71
C THR A 156 28.91 41.27 25.32
N ALA A 157 28.19 41.40 24.19
CA ALA A 157 28.12 42.56 23.27
C ALA A 157 29.08 42.51 22.04
N LEU A 158 28.50 42.85 20.86
CA LEU A 158 29.10 43.45 19.63
C LEU A 158 29.98 42.55 18.73
N ALA A 159 30.04 42.63 17.38
CA ALA A 159 29.47 43.47 16.31
C ALA A 159 29.81 42.81 14.94
N VAL A 160 28.92 42.82 13.93
CA VAL A 160 28.93 43.61 12.65
C VAL A 160 29.98 43.24 11.56
N VAL A 161 29.45 42.69 10.45
CA VAL A 161 29.67 42.97 8.99
C VAL A 161 31.07 43.11 8.37
N ALA A 162 31.36 42.29 7.33
CA ALA A 162 31.94 42.64 6.00
C ALA A 162 31.99 41.36 5.10
N VAL A 163 31.22 41.24 4.01
CA VAL A 163 31.39 41.75 2.62
C VAL A 163 32.35 40.93 1.72
N ALA A 164 31.72 40.28 0.72
CA ALA A 164 32.09 40.07 -0.70
C ALA A 164 33.41 39.41 -1.16
N ALA A 165 33.26 38.33 -1.94
CA ALA A 165 33.91 38.01 -3.23
C ALA A 165 33.45 36.59 -3.66
N LEU A 166 33.06 36.23 -4.90
CA LEU A 166 33.04 36.90 -6.19
C LEU A 166 32.11 36.09 -7.13
N VAL A 167 31.37 36.79 -7.99
CA VAL A 167 30.58 36.28 -9.12
C VAL A 167 31.45 36.20 -10.37
N ALA A 168 31.38 35.09 -11.12
CA ALA A 168 31.54 34.93 -12.58
C ALA A 168 31.92 33.46 -12.86
N ALA A 169 31.35 32.72 -13.82
CA ALA A 169 31.00 33.14 -15.15
C ALA A 169 29.78 32.39 -15.70
N ALA A 170 28.96 33.13 -16.45
CA ALA A 170 27.97 32.62 -17.37
C ALA A 170 28.44 32.85 -18.81
N ALA A 171 27.88 32.03 -19.70
CA ALA A 171 27.75 32.18 -21.15
C ALA A 171 29.01 31.91 -21.99
N VAL A 172 28.94 30.90 -22.86
CA VAL A 172 28.46 31.00 -24.26
C VAL A 172 28.74 29.64 -24.91
N LEU A 173 27.72 29.01 -25.50
CA LEU A 173 27.85 28.29 -26.77
C LEU A 173 26.45 28.03 -27.34
N ALA A 174 26.08 28.91 -28.26
CA ALA A 174 25.05 28.70 -29.25
C ALA A 174 25.71 28.15 -30.53
N ALA A 175 25.22 27.00 -31.00
CA ALA A 175 25.31 26.46 -32.36
C ALA A 175 24.37 25.23 -32.35
N GLY A 176 23.32 25.07 -33.14
CA GLY A 176 23.12 25.47 -34.52
C GLY A 176 23.27 24.24 -35.43
N GLY A 177 22.17 23.56 -35.78
CA GLY A 177 22.14 22.58 -36.91
C GLY A 177 21.15 21.41 -36.76
N PRO A 178 20.62 20.83 -37.87
CA PRO A 178 19.19 20.52 -38.00
C PRO A 178 18.82 19.03 -38.28
N SER A 179 17.51 18.77 -38.22
CA SER A 179 16.71 17.77 -38.97
C SER A 179 16.78 16.26 -38.65
N ALA A 180 15.58 15.66 -38.81
CA ALA A 180 15.27 14.31 -39.30
C ALA A 180 14.93 13.21 -38.28
N PHE A 181 13.64 13.14 -37.93
CA PHE A 181 12.84 11.90 -38.04
C PHE A 181 11.51 12.35 -38.67
N GLY A 182 11.18 12.01 -39.92
CA GLY A 182 11.28 10.69 -40.52
C GLY A 182 9.96 9.99 -40.27
N GLY A 183 8.95 10.32 -41.10
CA GLY A 183 7.63 9.73 -41.01
C GLY A 183 7.69 8.21 -41.13
N VAL A 184 6.93 7.54 -40.27
CA VAL A 184 6.50 6.16 -40.50
C VAL A 184 4.98 6.19 -40.35
N THR A 185 4.30 6.39 -41.48
CA THR A 185 2.94 5.93 -41.69
C THR A 185 2.99 4.42 -41.91
N GLY A 186 2.39 3.65 -41.01
CA GLY A 186 2.39 2.19 -41.07
C GLY A 186 1.37 1.55 -40.13
N LEU A 187 0.12 1.53 -40.60
CA LEU A 187 -1.06 0.74 -40.21
C LEU A 187 -0.90 -0.33 -39.10
N GLY A 188 -1.70 -0.19 -38.03
CA GLY A 188 -2.17 -1.24 -37.12
C GLY A 188 -3.60 -0.88 -36.64
N PRO A 189 -4.50 -1.86 -36.39
CA PRO A 189 -5.92 -1.60 -36.22
C PRO A 189 -6.22 -0.87 -34.90
N GLY A 190 -7.24 -0.01 -34.94
CA GLY A 190 -7.58 1.00 -33.95
C GLY A 190 -7.49 0.56 -32.49
N VAL A 191 -6.48 1.06 -31.79
CA VAL A 191 -6.63 1.45 -30.40
C VAL A 191 -7.56 2.65 -30.43
N GLY A 192 -8.81 2.47 -30.01
CA GLY A 192 -9.73 3.59 -29.84
C GLY A 192 -9.03 4.66 -29.00
N GLU A 193 -9.12 5.92 -29.43
CA GLU A 193 -8.60 7.04 -28.67
C GLU A 193 -9.09 6.89 -27.21
N PRO A 194 -8.18 6.83 -26.22
CA PRO A 194 -8.56 6.54 -24.85
C PRO A 194 -9.51 7.62 -24.38
N THR A 195 -10.80 7.27 -24.33
CA THR A 195 -11.83 8.18 -23.87
C THR A 195 -11.57 8.42 -22.39
N PRO A 196 -11.42 9.69 -21.96
CA PRO A 196 -11.24 9.99 -20.55
C PRO A 196 -12.45 9.43 -19.80
N PRO A 197 -12.25 8.58 -18.78
CA PRO A 197 -13.38 8.10 -18.02
C PRO A 197 -14.05 9.29 -17.32
N SER A 198 -15.38 9.29 -17.30
CA SER A 198 -16.17 10.29 -16.59
C SER A 198 -16.78 9.61 -15.37
N PRO A 199 -16.91 10.33 -14.24
CA PRO A 199 -17.66 9.79 -13.12
C PRO A 199 -19.07 9.39 -13.60
N PRO A 200 -19.63 8.29 -13.07
CA PRO A 200 -21.00 7.89 -13.39
C PRO A 200 -21.96 9.08 -13.23
N ALA A 201 -22.92 9.23 -14.13
CA ALA A 201 -23.93 10.26 -13.98
C ALA A 201 -24.77 10.02 -12.70
N GLY A 202 -25.42 11.06 -12.18
CA GLY A 202 -26.32 10.93 -11.02
C GLY A 202 -27.35 9.81 -11.25
N GLY A 203 -27.34 8.78 -10.39
CA GLY A 203 -28.16 7.57 -10.52
C GLY A 203 -27.41 6.32 -11.03
N GLU A 204 -26.22 6.46 -11.63
CA GLU A 204 -25.41 5.34 -12.11
C GLU A 204 -24.46 4.78 -11.03
N TYR A 205 -24.22 5.53 -9.95
CA TYR A 205 -23.36 5.10 -8.83
C TYR A 205 -23.84 3.80 -8.17
N ALA A 206 -25.16 3.62 -8.03
CA ALA A 206 -25.72 2.39 -7.49
C ALA A 206 -25.44 1.17 -8.39
N ALA A 207 -25.47 1.36 -9.72
CA ALA A 207 -25.16 0.31 -10.68
C ALA A 207 -23.65 0.01 -10.69
N ALA A 208 -22.80 1.04 -10.69
CA ALA A 208 -21.35 0.90 -10.61
C ALA A 208 -20.93 0.17 -9.31
N ALA A 209 -21.49 0.55 -8.16
CA ALA A 209 -21.23 -0.11 -6.89
C ALA A 209 -21.68 -1.59 -6.89
N SER A 210 -22.78 -1.90 -7.60
CA SER A 210 -23.29 -3.28 -7.69
C SER A 210 -22.46 -4.18 -8.59
N ALA A 211 -21.71 -3.62 -9.54
CA ALA A 211 -20.85 -4.38 -10.43
C ALA A 211 -19.56 -4.86 -9.76
N ILE A 212 -19.09 -4.14 -8.72
CA ILE A 212 -17.83 -4.39 -8.02
C ILE A 212 -17.99 -5.48 -6.95
N GLY A 213 -16.99 -6.35 -6.79
CA GLY A 213 -17.00 -7.45 -5.81
C GLY A 213 -17.69 -8.73 -6.29
N THR A 214 -17.99 -8.81 -7.59
CA THR A 214 -18.43 -10.02 -8.29
C THR A 214 -17.21 -10.84 -8.76
N ALA A 215 -17.40 -12.12 -9.09
CA ALA A 215 -16.32 -12.95 -9.64
C ALA A 215 -15.82 -12.41 -10.99
N GLU A 216 -16.74 -11.96 -11.85
CA GLU A 216 -16.42 -11.33 -13.15
C GLU A 216 -15.64 -10.02 -12.98
N SER A 217 -15.96 -9.21 -11.96
CA SER A 217 -15.18 -8.01 -11.65
C SER A 217 -13.78 -8.37 -11.16
N ALA A 218 -13.67 -9.39 -10.30
CA ALA A 218 -12.39 -9.87 -9.81
C ALA A 218 -11.48 -10.42 -10.92
N GLU A 219 -12.04 -11.12 -11.91
CA GLU A 219 -11.30 -11.56 -13.11
C GLU A 219 -10.77 -10.37 -13.91
N ARG A 220 -11.57 -9.31 -14.07
CA ARG A 220 -11.11 -8.07 -14.70
C ARG A 220 -9.96 -7.43 -13.91
N GLY A 221 -10.09 -7.33 -12.59
CA GLY A 221 -9.02 -6.84 -11.71
C GLY A 221 -7.76 -7.69 -11.77
N ALA A 222 -7.90 -9.03 -11.85
CA ALA A 222 -6.77 -9.94 -12.02
C ALA A 222 -6.10 -9.78 -13.39
N ALA A 223 -6.84 -9.60 -14.48
CA ALA A 223 -6.26 -9.33 -15.80
C ALA A 223 -5.38 -8.06 -15.79
N THR A 224 -5.78 -7.01 -15.06
CA THR A 224 -4.94 -5.79 -14.93
C THR A 224 -3.61 -6.03 -14.22
N LEU A 225 -3.52 -7.06 -13.37
CA LEU A 225 -2.29 -7.44 -12.71
C LEU A 225 -1.37 -8.29 -13.61
N ASP A 226 -1.91 -9.01 -14.59
CA ASP A 226 -1.11 -9.81 -15.55
C ASP A 226 -0.33 -8.87 -16.48
N ASP A 227 -1.00 -7.81 -16.97
CA ASP A 227 -0.36 -6.72 -17.70
C ASP A 227 0.67 -5.97 -16.83
N ALA A 228 0.35 -5.76 -15.54
CA ALA A 228 1.25 -5.08 -14.59
C ALA A 228 2.44 -5.95 -14.11
N ALA A 229 2.35 -7.28 -14.19
CA ALA A 229 3.43 -8.19 -13.83
C ALA A 229 4.66 -7.98 -14.74
N SER A 230 4.47 -7.45 -15.95
CA SER A 230 5.54 -6.99 -16.83
C SER A 230 6.31 -5.75 -16.30
N LEU A 231 5.84 -5.07 -15.24
CA LEU A 231 6.33 -3.76 -14.78
C LEU A 231 6.99 -3.79 -13.39
N GLY A 232 7.34 -4.96 -12.86
CA GLY A 232 8.16 -5.07 -11.65
C GLY A 232 7.40 -5.10 -10.33
N LEU A 233 6.09 -5.36 -10.36
CA LEU A 233 5.40 -5.96 -9.22
C LEU A 233 5.96 -7.38 -9.05
N TYR A 234 6.92 -7.54 -8.11
CA TYR A 234 7.72 -8.74 -7.86
C TYR A 234 7.12 -10.06 -8.38
N GLU A 235 7.78 -10.69 -9.35
CA GLU A 235 7.40 -12.02 -9.89
C GLU A 235 7.24 -13.08 -8.77
N ASP A 236 8.00 -12.97 -7.67
CA ASP A 236 7.89 -13.89 -6.51
C ASP A 236 6.60 -13.75 -5.69
N ALA A 237 5.88 -12.62 -5.79
CA ALA A 237 4.63 -12.37 -5.08
C ALA A 237 3.41 -12.99 -5.79
N LEU A 238 3.53 -13.21 -7.10
CA LEU A 238 2.45 -13.64 -7.98
C LEU A 238 2.64 -15.08 -8.48
N THR A 239 3.82 -15.70 -8.31
CA THR A 239 4.02 -17.15 -8.53
C THR A 239 3.47 -18.00 -7.37
N GLY A 240 2.22 -17.78 -7.01
CA GLY A 240 1.42 -18.80 -6.34
C GLY A 240 0.72 -19.62 -7.42
N THR A 241 1.12 -20.88 -7.61
CA THR A 241 0.30 -21.85 -8.34
C THR A 241 -1.14 -21.76 -7.82
N VAL A 242 -2.18 -21.92 -8.64
CA VAL A 242 -3.57 -22.02 -8.16
C VAL A 242 -3.62 -23.04 -7.00
N GLY A 243 -3.85 -22.56 -5.77
CA GLY A 243 -3.75 -23.37 -4.55
C GLY A 243 -2.47 -23.23 -3.69
N SER A 244 -1.53 -22.33 -4.01
CA SER A 244 -0.34 -22.06 -3.20
C SER A 244 -0.67 -21.14 -2.03
N THR A 245 -1.14 -21.72 -0.93
CA THR A 245 -1.49 -21.03 0.33
C THR A 245 -0.28 -20.69 1.20
N ALA A 246 0.87 -20.32 0.63
CA ALA A 246 2.12 -20.20 1.38
C ALA A 246 2.26 -18.89 2.18
N ARG A 247 1.54 -17.81 1.83
CA ARG A 247 1.58 -16.52 2.52
C ARG A 247 0.20 -15.85 2.48
N THR A 248 -0.52 -15.86 3.60
CA THR A 248 -1.77 -15.10 3.71
C THR A 248 -1.46 -13.60 3.79
N PRO A 249 -2.37 -12.73 3.32
CA PRO A 249 -2.17 -11.29 3.35
C PRO A 249 -1.93 -10.78 4.78
N PRO A 250 -1.16 -9.70 5.00
CA PRO A 250 -1.03 -9.10 6.32
C PRO A 250 -2.39 -8.80 6.95
N GLY A 251 -2.56 -9.16 8.22
CA GLY A 251 -3.85 -9.00 8.94
C GLY A 251 -4.92 -10.04 8.59
N VAL A 252 -4.65 -10.94 7.64
CA VAL A 252 -5.59 -11.96 7.14
C VAL A 252 -5.00 -13.36 7.34
N PHE A 253 -5.83 -14.30 7.77
CA PHE A 253 -5.52 -15.72 7.88
C PHE A 253 -6.61 -16.53 7.18
N LEU A 254 -6.36 -17.82 6.90
CA LEU A 254 -7.38 -18.68 6.27
C LEU A 254 -8.67 -18.80 7.10
N THR A 255 -8.59 -18.49 8.40
CA THR A 255 -9.72 -18.48 9.34
C THR A 255 -10.46 -17.14 9.40
N GLY A 256 -9.98 -16.08 8.75
CA GLY A 256 -10.62 -14.77 8.76
C GLY A 256 -9.67 -13.58 8.76
N VAL A 257 -10.23 -12.37 8.85
CA VAL A 257 -9.53 -11.11 9.09
C VAL A 257 -9.38 -10.89 10.59
N TYR A 258 -8.16 -10.61 11.03
CA TYR A 258 -7.84 -10.39 12.45
C TYR A 258 -7.37 -8.97 12.73
N ASP A 259 -6.81 -8.30 11.72
CA ASP A 259 -6.30 -6.93 11.84
C ASP A 259 -6.52 -6.20 10.50
N ALA A 260 -7.66 -5.53 10.38
CA ALA A 260 -8.01 -4.77 9.18
C ALA A 260 -7.11 -3.53 8.98
N ASP A 261 -6.55 -2.97 10.07
CA ASP A 261 -5.58 -1.88 10.00
C ASP A 261 -4.25 -2.37 9.41
N ALA A 262 -3.75 -3.53 9.84
CA ALA A 262 -2.55 -4.12 9.25
C ALA A 262 -2.74 -4.44 7.75
N LEU A 263 -3.92 -4.89 7.34
CA LEU A 263 -4.24 -5.10 5.93
C LEU A 263 -4.27 -3.78 5.14
N ALA A 264 -4.89 -2.73 5.70
CA ALA A 264 -4.93 -1.42 5.05
C ALA A 264 -3.53 -0.78 4.94
N ASP A 265 -2.68 -0.90 5.96
CA ASP A 265 -1.30 -0.42 5.92
C ASP A 265 -0.47 -1.20 4.89
N ALA A 266 -0.66 -2.52 4.79
CA ALA A 266 -0.04 -3.34 3.76
C ALA A 266 -0.53 -2.98 2.35
N HIS A 267 -1.83 -2.67 2.20
CA HIS A 267 -2.39 -2.17 0.96
C HIS A 267 -1.71 -0.88 0.50
N VAL A 268 -1.61 0.13 1.39
CA VAL A 268 -0.94 1.40 1.07
C VAL A 268 0.53 1.16 0.70
N ALA A 269 1.23 0.30 1.44
CA ALA A 269 2.61 -0.04 1.13
C ALA A 269 2.75 -0.71 -0.25
N ALA A 270 1.90 -1.68 -0.58
CA ALA A 270 1.90 -2.35 -1.88
C ALA A 270 1.54 -1.38 -3.01
N ALA A 271 0.48 -0.58 -2.84
CA ALA A 271 0.04 0.41 -3.82
C ALA A 271 1.10 1.50 -4.08
N SER A 272 1.89 1.87 -3.07
CA SER A 272 2.98 2.84 -3.22
C SER A 272 4.12 2.37 -4.14
N THR A 273 4.19 1.07 -4.44
CA THR A 273 5.16 0.51 -5.38
C THR A 273 4.69 0.58 -6.83
N LEU A 274 3.43 0.92 -7.07
CA LEU A 274 2.87 1.08 -8.40
C LEU A 274 3.40 2.36 -9.05
N SER A 275 3.88 2.24 -10.29
CA SER A 275 4.29 3.39 -11.11
C SER A 275 3.10 4.20 -11.59
N SER A 276 1.97 3.54 -11.85
CA SER A 276 0.71 4.12 -12.30
C SER A 276 -0.47 3.24 -11.87
N ALA A 277 -1.65 3.85 -11.66
CA ALA A 277 -2.86 3.15 -11.23
C ALA A 277 -4.12 3.98 -11.48
N SER A 278 -5.23 3.31 -11.80
CA SER A 278 -6.56 3.91 -11.78
C SER A 278 -7.37 3.33 -10.63
N VAL A 279 -8.11 4.17 -9.91
CA VAL A 279 -8.96 3.78 -8.79
C VAL A 279 -10.33 4.41 -8.96
N LEU A 280 -11.38 3.60 -8.85
CA LEU A 280 -12.76 4.04 -8.76
C LEU A 280 -13.30 3.68 -7.38
N LEU A 281 -13.69 4.68 -6.60
CA LEU A 281 -14.42 4.55 -5.34
C LEU A 281 -15.83 5.12 -5.55
N VAL A 282 -16.86 4.38 -5.14
CA VAL A 282 -18.26 4.78 -5.26
C VAL A 282 -19.02 4.46 -3.99
N ALA A 283 -20.00 5.31 -3.66
CA ALA A 283 -20.95 5.07 -2.59
C ALA A 283 -22.37 5.36 -3.07
N SER A 284 -23.33 4.66 -2.47
CA SER A 284 -24.75 4.90 -2.65
C SER A 284 -25.52 4.60 -1.38
N GLY A 285 -26.52 5.43 -1.08
CA GLY A 285 -27.32 5.37 0.14
C GLY A 285 -27.55 6.75 0.77
N PRO A 286 -28.20 6.82 1.94
CA PRO A 286 -28.48 8.09 2.60
C PRO A 286 -27.22 8.75 3.12
N ALA A 287 -27.16 10.08 3.02
CA ALA A 287 -25.94 10.84 3.30
C ALA A 287 -25.37 10.60 4.70
N ASN A 288 -26.21 10.56 5.73
CA ASN A 288 -25.78 10.29 7.10
C ASN A 288 -25.25 8.86 7.34
N ALA A 289 -25.51 7.92 6.42
CA ALA A 289 -25.05 6.54 6.55
C ALA A 289 -23.73 6.28 5.81
N THR A 290 -23.44 7.06 4.77
CA THR A 290 -22.19 6.97 3.99
C THR A 290 -21.18 8.08 4.32
N ASP A 291 -21.64 9.20 4.89
CA ASP A 291 -20.79 10.29 5.36
C ASP A 291 -19.94 9.82 6.55
N LEU A 292 -18.68 10.19 6.53
CA LEU A 292 -17.72 9.80 7.55
C LEU A 292 -17.59 10.94 8.55
N ASP A 293 -18.11 10.71 9.76
CA ASP A 293 -18.00 11.64 10.86
C ASP A 293 -16.53 12.10 11.06
N ALA A 294 -16.33 13.40 11.18
CA ALA A 294 -15.06 14.05 11.47
C ALA A 294 -14.39 13.50 12.76
N SER A 295 -15.15 12.84 13.64
CA SER A 295 -14.66 12.12 14.81
C SER A 295 -13.68 10.97 14.51
N THR A 296 -13.66 10.44 13.27
CA THR A 296 -12.69 9.43 12.80
C THR A 296 -11.37 10.02 12.29
N GLY A 297 -11.20 11.34 12.36
CA GLY A 297 -9.93 12.02 12.07
C GLY A 297 -9.72 12.34 10.59
N GLY A 298 -10.79 12.68 9.85
CA GLY A 298 -10.71 13.27 8.51
C GLY A 298 -10.33 12.29 7.41
N ARG A 299 -11.06 11.17 7.31
CA ARG A 299 -10.75 10.08 6.38
C ARG A 299 -11.73 10.03 5.19
N VAL A 300 -11.31 9.40 4.10
CA VAL A 300 -11.94 9.37 2.76
C VAL A 300 -13.41 8.95 2.81
N GLY A 301 -14.38 9.84 2.54
CA GLY A 301 -15.82 9.57 2.65
C GLY A 301 -16.66 10.16 1.50
N ILE A 302 -17.84 9.61 1.26
CA ILE A 302 -18.79 10.09 0.22
C ILE A 302 -20.17 10.20 0.88
N ALA A 303 -20.69 11.42 1.01
CA ALA A 303 -21.98 11.66 1.67
C ALA A 303 -23.15 11.56 0.67
N GLY A 304 -23.85 10.43 0.66
CA GLY A 304 -24.94 10.12 -0.25
C GLY A 304 -24.45 9.30 -1.44
N ASP A 305 -25.14 9.45 -2.57
CA ASP A 305 -24.70 8.90 -3.85
C ASP A 305 -23.55 9.73 -4.42
N GLY A 306 -22.45 9.08 -4.78
CA GLY A 306 -21.30 9.77 -5.36
C GLY A 306 -20.11 8.85 -5.63
N GLY A 307 -19.01 9.44 -6.08
CA GLY A 307 -17.79 8.70 -6.37
C GLY A 307 -16.55 9.57 -6.47
N VAL A 308 -15.41 8.90 -6.40
CA VAL A 308 -14.08 9.44 -6.67
C VAL A 308 -13.43 8.53 -7.69
N GLU A 309 -13.03 9.12 -8.80
CA GLU A 309 -12.19 8.50 -9.79
C GLU A 309 -10.82 9.15 -9.78
N LEU A 310 -9.78 8.33 -9.74
CA LEU A 310 -8.39 8.73 -9.72
C LEU A 310 -7.65 7.98 -10.82
N ALA A 311 -6.95 8.69 -11.68
CA ALA A 311 -6.06 8.11 -12.69
C ALA A 311 -4.66 8.70 -12.51
N VAL A 312 -3.71 7.90 -12.05
CA VAL A 312 -2.33 8.30 -11.77
C VAL A 312 -1.42 7.70 -12.84
N ALA A 313 -0.82 8.55 -13.68
CA ALA A 313 0.19 8.13 -14.66
C ALA A 313 1.61 8.24 -14.11
N SER A 314 1.84 9.18 -13.18
CA SER A 314 3.09 9.34 -12.43
C SER A 314 2.85 10.19 -11.18
N GLU A 315 3.89 10.37 -10.35
CA GLU A 315 3.82 11.24 -9.16
C GLU A 315 3.32 12.66 -9.45
N ARG A 316 3.56 13.17 -10.67
CA ARG A 316 3.23 14.56 -11.06
C ARG A 316 2.18 14.66 -12.15
N ARG A 317 1.76 13.53 -12.75
CA ARG A 317 0.75 13.49 -13.80
C ARG A 317 -0.41 12.60 -13.39
N TYR A 318 -1.54 13.22 -13.12
CA TYR A 318 -2.73 12.53 -12.61
C TYR A 318 -4.01 13.29 -12.93
N ARG A 319 -5.14 12.60 -12.85
CA ARG A 319 -6.47 13.17 -12.93
C ARG A 319 -7.31 12.69 -11.75
N ILE A 320 -8.11 13.57 -11.19
CA ILE A 320 -9.11 13.27 -10.18
C ILE A 320 -10.45 13.79 -10.69
N ALA A 321 -11.49 12.99 -10.60
CA ALA A 321 -12.87 13.43 -10.76
C ALA A 321 -13.67 12.95 -9.55
N ALA A 322 -14.21 13.87 -8.78
CA ALA A 322 -14.91 13.57 -7.53
C ALA A 322 -16.27 14.26 -7.50
N SER A 323 -17.28 13.57 -7.00
CA SER A 323 -18.55 14.21 -6.65
C SER A 323 -18.33 15.25 -5.54
N ALA A 324 -19.06 16.38 -5.54
CA ALA A 324 -18.85 17.46 -4.58
C ALA A 324 -19.15 17.08 -3.11
N ASN A 325 -19.88 15.97 -2.90
CA ASN A 325 -20.13 15.35 -1.60
C ASN A 325 -19.05 14.34 -1.19
N ALA A 326 -17.99 14.16 -1.97
CA ALA A 326 -16.85 13.33 -1.63
C ALA A 326 -15.77 14.15 -0.92
N SER A 327 -15.20 13.58 0.14
CA SER A 327 -14.08 14.13 0.91
C SER A 327 -12.92 13.15 0.84
N VAL A 328 -11.78 13.58 0.30
CA VAL A 328 -10.56 12.76 0.23
C VAL A 328 -9.43 13.54 0.91
N PRO A 329 -8.97 13.13 2.12
CA PRO A 329 -7.82 13.76 2.74
C PRO A 329 -6.59 13.77 1.83
N ASN A 330 -5.80 14.83 1.91
CA ASN A 330 -4.60 15.08 1.11
C ASN A 330 -4.82 15.21 -0.40
N ALA A 331 -5.99 14.87 -0.93
CA ALA A 331 -6.32 15.18 -2.32
C ALA A 331 -6.61 16.69 -2.46
N PRO A 332 -6.16 17.33 -3.54
CA PRO A 332 -6.41 18.74 -3.83
C PRO A 332 -7.83 18.90 -4.37
N VAL A 333 -8.83 18.38 -3.67
CA VAL A 333 -10.24 18.57 -4.04
C VAL A 333 -10.69 19.88 -3.38
N PRO A 334 -10.91 20.97 -4.15
CA PRO A 334 -11.43 22.21 -3.60
C PRO A 334 -12.78 21.98 -2.91
N ASN A 335 -13.04 22.76 -1.85
CA ASN A 335 -14.36 22.82 -1.22
C ASN A 335 -15.39 23.34 -2.23
N ALA A 336 -16.05 22.44 -2.94
CA ALA A 336 -17.15 22.77 -3.83
C ALA A 336 -18.46 22.93 -3.04
N SER A 337 -19.40 23.71 -3.57
CA SER A 337 -20.80 23.64 -3.17
C SER A 337 -21.26 22.18 -3.28
N ARG A 338 -22.13 21.70 -2.39
CA ARG A 338 -22.56 20.28 -2.30
C ARG A 338 -23.15 19.68 -3.59
N ASP A 339 -23.34 20.48 -4.63
CA ASP A 339 -23.80 20.09 -5.95
C ASP A 339 -22.68 20.19 -6.99
N GLY A 340 -22.52 19.13 -7.79
CA GLY A 340 -21.64 19.10 -8.96
C GLY A 340 -20.46 18.13 -8.86
N VAL A 341 -19.53 18.27 -9.80
CA VAL A 341 -18.30 17.47 -9.91
C VAL A 341 -17.11 18.40 -9.79
N VAL A 342 -16.11 17.94 -9.04
CA VAL A 342 -14.79 18.56 -8.93
C VAL A 342 -13.82 17.75 -9.77
N GLU A 343 -13.15 18.41 -10.71
CA GLU A 343 -12.11 17.79 -11.52
C GLU A 343 -10.76 18.44 -11.25
N VAL A 344 -9.73 17.61 -11.09
CA VAL A 344 -8.34 18.03 -10.97
C VAL A 344 -7.54 17.34 -12.05
N PHE A 345 -6.67 18.08 -12.73
CA PHE A 345 -5.73 17.53 -13.67
C PHE A 345 -4.34 18.09 -13.41
N ALA A 346 -3.34 17.22 -13.31
CA ALA A 346 -1.94 17.60 -13.26
C ALA A 346 -1.25 17.11 -14.52
N ASP A 347 -0.63 18.03 -15.26
CA ASP A 347 0.05 17.73 -16.52
C ASP A 347 1.53 17.32 -16.33
N GLY A 348 2.07 17.54 -15.14
CA GLY A 348 3.49 17.36 -14.76
C GLY A 348 4.12 18.64 -14.21
N ASP A 349 3.66 19.78 -14.74
CA ASP A 349 4.24 21.11 -14.51
C ASP A 349 3.32 22.02 -13.70
N ALA A 350 2.00 21.83 -13.80
CA ALA A 350 0.99 22.53 -13.03
C ALA A 350 -0.18 21.62 -12.67
N VAL A 351 -0.94 22.04 -11.66
CA VAL A 351 -2.22 21.44 -11.30
C VAL A 351 -3.32 22.40 -11.68
N TYR A 352 -4.38 21.88 -12.29
CA TYR A 352 -5.56 22.62 -12.70
C TYR A 352 -6.74 22.02 -12.00
N GLU A 353 -7.56 22.87 -11.41
CA GLU A 353 -8.76 22.46 -10.70
C GLU A 353 -9.96 23.14 -11.34
N ARG A 354 -11.04 22.39 -11.51
CA ARG A 354 -12.33 22.86 -11.99
C ARG A 354 -13.42 22.41 -11.03
N ALA A 355 -14.21 23.35 -10.54
CA ALA A 355 -15.30 23.08 -9.60
C ALA A 355 -16.49 24.00 -9.87
N ALA A 356 -17.68 23.54 -9.49
CA ALA A 356 -18.84 24.41 -9.41
C ALA A 356 -18.67 25.38 -8.22
N GLY A 357 -18.68 26.68 -8.50
CA GLY A 357 -18.68 27.78 -7.54
C GLY A 357 -20.02 28.52 -7.53
N SER A 358 -20.17 29.48 -6.61
CA SER A 358 -21.39 30.27 -6.46
C SER A 358 -21.71 31.16 -7.68
N GLY A 359 -20.70 31.45 -8.52
CA GLY A 359 -20.82 32.21 -9.76
C GLY A 359 -20.88 31.39 -11.04
N GLY A 360 -20.94 30.05 -10.95
CA GLY A 360 -20.82 29.13 -12.09
C GLY A 360 -19.58 28.26 -11.99
N VAL A 361 -19.12 27.69 -13.11
CA VAL A 361 -17.94 26.82 -13.11
C VAL A 361 -16.67 27.66 -13.03
N GLU A 362 -15.86 27.42 -12.00
CA GLU A 362 -14.58 28.08 -11.79
C GLU A 362 -13.43 27.14 -12.14
N THR A 363 -12.46 27.64 -12.91
CA THR A 363 -11.23 26.92 -13.24
C THR A 363 -10.04 27.71 -12.70
N ARG A 364 -9.13 27.05 -11.97
CA ARG A 364 -7.93 27.69 -11.42
C ARG A 364 -6.69 26.84 -11.61
N ARG A 365 -5.56 27.52 -11.77
CA ARG A 365 -4.22 26.91 -11.79
C ARG A 365 -3.57 27.02 -10.42
N VAL A 366 -3.03 25.92 -9.93
CA VAL A 366 -2.44 25.78 -8.59
C VAL A 366 -0.95 25.36 -8.72
N PRO A 367 -0.05 25.90 -7.87
CA PRO A 367 1.36 25.52 -7.88
C PRO A 367 1.57 24.03 -7.56
N PRO A 368 2.50 23.33 -8.24
CA PRO A 368 2.79 21.91 -7.99
C PRO A 368 3.26 21.60 -6.57
N ALA A 369 3.90 22.56 -5.90
CA ALA A 369 4.38 22.37 -4.52
C ALA A 369 3.24 22.18 -3.50
N ALA A 370 2.00 22.52 -3.88
CA ALA A 370 0.80 22.26 -3.08
C ALA A 370 0.10 20.94 -3.47
N ALA A 371 0.60 20.23 -4.49
CA ALA A 371 0.01 18.99 -4.99
C ALA A 371 0.54 17.77 -4.19
N PRO A 372 -0.32 16.80 -3.82
CA PRO A 372 0.13 15.59 -3.16
C PRO A 372 0.96 14.71 -4.09
N ASN A 373 1.70 13.77 -3.50
CA ASN A 373 2.26 12.66 -4.27
C ASN A 373 1.10 11.77 -4.76
N ALA A 374 0.84 11.81 -6.06
CA ALA A 374 -0.32 11.14 -6.64
C ALA A 374 -0.26 9.60 -6.55
N THR A 375 0.94 9.00 -6.58
CA THR A 375 1.08 7.54 -6.43
C THR A 375 0.76 7.09 -5.00
N ALA A 376 1.06 7.91 -3.99
CA ALA A 376 0.64 7.67 -2.62
C ALA A 376 -0.89 7.78 -2.48
N LEU A 377 -1.51 8.73 -3.18
CA LEU A 377 -2.96 8.96 -3.12
C LEU A 377 -3.76 7.73 -3.60
N ALA A 378 -3.26 6.99 -4.59
CA ALA A 378 -3.91 5.77 -5.09
C ALA A 378 -4.15 4.75 -3.96
N GLY A 379 -3.13 4.49 -3.14
CA GLY A 379 -3.26 3.62 -1.97
C GLY A 379 -4.10 4.22 -0.84
N GLU A 380 -3.95 5.53 -0.58
CA GLU A 380 -4.65 6.21 0.52
C GLU A 380 -6.18 6.23 0.35
N VAL A 381 -6.68 6.40 -0.88
CA VAL A 381 -8.13 6.45 -1.18
C VAL A 381 -8.84 5.15 -0.78
N ALA A 382 -8.20 4.00 -0.98
CA ALA A 382 -8.77 2.69 -0.69
C ALA A 382 -8.52 2.23 0.76
N ALA A 383 -7.58 2.84 1.48
CA ALA A 383 -7.19 2.42 2.83
C ALA A 383 -8.33 2.48 3.85
N GLU A 384 -9.15 3.54 3.81
CA GLU A 384 -10.23 3.71 4.78
C GLU A 384 -11.40 2.72 4.58
N PRO A 385 -11.92 2.50 3.36
CA PRO A 385 -12.87 1.44 3.09
C PRO A 385 -12.40 0.06 3.59
N ILE A 386 -11.11 -0.26 3.44
CA ILE A 386 -10.52 -1.51 3.95
C ILE A 386 -10.64 -1.60 5.47
N ARG A 387 -10.20 -0.57 6.20
CA ARG A 387 -10.26 -0.54 7.68
C ARG A 387 -11.69 -0.65 8.20
N ARG A 388 -12.62 0.05 7.55
CA ARG A 388 -14.02 0.14 7.97
C ARG A 388 -14.77 -1.15 7.72
N PHE A 389 -14.67 -1.71 6.52
CA PHE A 389 -15.54 -2.80 6.08
C PHE A 389 -14.94 -4.19 6.24
N LEU A 390 -13.63 -4.33 6.44
CA LEU A 390 -13.03 -5.64 6.74
C LEU A 390 -12.88 -5.91 8.25
N ASN A 391 -13.50 -5.08 9.09
CA ASN A 391 -13.50 -5.18 10.55
C ASN A 391 -14.86 -5.68 11.10
N GLY A 392 -15.35 -6.79 10.56
CA GLY A 392 -16.57 -7.47 11.04
C GLY A 392 -16.28 -8.56 12.07
N SER A 393 -17.32 -8.99 12.79
CA SER A 393 -17.21 -10.05 13.80
C SER A 393 -16.98 -11.45 13.21
N GLU A 394 -17.40 -11.66 11.96
CA GLU A 394 -17.27 -12.92 11.25
C GLU A 394 -16.57 -12.70 9.91
N SER A 395 -15.61 -13.55 9.59
CA SER A 395 -14.94 -13.47 8.30
C SER A 395 -14.48 -14.84 7.81
N THR A 396 -14.46 -15.00 6.49
CA THR A 396 -13.99 -16.21 5.82
C THR A 396 -13.03 -15.81 4.73
N VAL A 397 -11.97 -16.60 4.58
CA VAL A 397 -10.89 -16.33 3.62
C VAL A 397 -10.68 -17.58 2.80
N ARG A 398 -10.76 -17.45 1.47
CA ARG A 398 -10.60 -18.57 0.55
C ARG A 398 -9.72 -18.15 -0.62
N PRO A 399 -8.97 -19.07 -1.23
CA PRO A 399 -8.37 -18.81 -2.53
C PRO A 399 -9.45 -18.43 -3.54
N ALA A 400 -9.22 -17.39 -4.31
CA ALA A 400 -10.02 -17.06 -5.49
C ALA A 400 -9.48 -17.86 -6.69
N ALA A 401 -10.40 -18.37 -7.53
CA ALA A 401 -10.05 -19.06 -8.76
C ALA A 401 -9.86 -18.04 -9.89
N THR A 402 -8.86 -17.18 -9.76
CA THR A 402 -8.43 -16.21 -10.76
C THR A 402 -7.12 -16.67 -11.40
N GLU A 403 -6.77 -16.15 -12.58
CA GLU A 403 -5.49 -16.47 -13.23
C GLU A 403 -4.29 -16.11 -12.34
N ILE A 404 -4.47 -15.06 -11.52
CA ILE A 404 -3.53 -14.63 -10.50
C ILE A 404 -3.99 -15.11 -9.12
N PRO A 405 -3.09 -15.62 -8.27
CA PRO A 405 -3.46 -16.11 -6.94
C PRO A 405 -3.93 -14.97 -6.02
N LEU A 406 -5.25 -14.85 -5.85
CA LEU A 406 -5.87 -13.90 -4.93
C LEU A 406 -6.57 -14.62 -3.77
N TYR A 407 -6.75 -13.88 -2.68
CA TYR A 407 -7.59 -14.27 -1.55
C TYR A 407 -8.93 -13.54 -1.65
N ARG A 408 -10.01 -14.32 -1.71
CA ARG A 408 -11.36 -13.80 -1.52
C ARG A 408 -11.65 -13.76 -0.03
N VAL A 409 -11.80 -12.55 0.49
CA VAL A 409 -12.16 -12.27 1.88
C VAL A 409 -13.63 -11.89 1.90
N GLU A 410 -14.44 -12.59 2.69
CA GLU A 410 -15.84 -12.25 2.93
C GLU A 410 -16.05 -12.00 4.41
N VAL A 411 -16.62 -10.86 4.75
CA VAL A 411 -16.86 -10.39 6.11
C VAL A 411 -18.36 -10.18 6.32
N ARG A 412 -18.86 -10.58 7.48
CA ARG A 412 -20.27 -10.50 7.91
C ARG A 412 -20.33 -10.16 9.40
N GLY A 413 -21.57 -10.09 9.92
CA GLY A 413 -21.85 -9.80 11.32
C GLY A 413 -21.82 -8.29 11.59
N GLU A 414 -21.56 -7.89 12.83
CA GLU A 414 -21.60 -6.48 13.24
C GLU A 414 -20.24 -5.81 12.97
N PRO A 415 -20.14 -4.88 11.99
CA PRO A 415 -18.93 -4.12 11.78
C PRO A 415 -18.77 -3.08 12.87
N ARG A 416 -17.72 -3.21 13.69
CA ARG A 416 -17.46 -2.31 14.83
C ARG A 416 -17.42 -0.83 14.42
N ALA A 417 -17.04 -0.56 13.18
CA ALA A 417 -16.91 0.79 12.63
C ALA A 417 -18.25 1.45 12.23
N LEU A 418 -19.34 0.68 12.07
CA LEU A 418 -20.65 1.23 11.70
C LEU A 418 -21.62 1.38 12.89
N GLY A 419 -21.29 0.84 14.06
CA GLY A 419 -22.16 0.88 15.24
C GLY A 419 -23.31 -0.11 15.19
N GLU A 420 -24.28 0.05 16.10
CA GLU A 420 -25.43 -0.86 16.29
C GLU A 420 -26.61 -0.56 15.34
N GLU A 421 -26.54 0.51 14.55
CA GLU A 421 -27.61 0.99 13.67
C GLU A 421 -27.55 0.37 12.26
N VAL A 422 -27.01 -0.85 12.15
CA VAL A 422 -26.77 -1.52 10.88
C VAL A 422 -27.19 -2.99 10.94
N SER A 423 -27.86 -3.45 9.87
CA SER A 423 -28.19 -4.86 9.66
C SER A 423 -27.80 -5.35 8.26
N ASP A 424 -27.88 -6.67 8.05
CA ASP A 424 -27.54 -7.34 6.78
C ASP A 424 -26.16 -6.94 6.21
N PHE A 425 -25.20 -6.69 7.10
CA PHE A 425 -23.86 -6.29 6.69
C PHE A 425 -23.12 -7.44 6.00
N ARG A 426 -22.53 -7.10 4.85
CA ARG A 426 -21.67 -7.98 4.07
C ARG A 426 -20.60 -7.17 3.37
N ALA A 427 -19.34 -7.60 3.48
CA ALA A 427 -18.26 -7.09 2.65
C ALA A 427 -17.51 -8.23 1.94
N VAL A 428 -17.08 -7.98 0.72
CA VAL A 428 -16.28 -8.90 -0.09
C VAL A 428 -15.08 -8.13 -0.63
N ALA A 429 -13.89 -8.69 -0.49
CA ALA A 429 -12.66 -8.12 -1.02
C ALA A 429 -11.79 -9.19 -1.71
N PHE A 430 -11.01 -8.75 -2.69
CA PHE A 430 -10.01 -9.57 -3.38
C PHE A 430 -8.62 -9.01 -3.11
N VAL A 431 -7.77 -9.85 -2.53
CA VAL A 431 -6.52 -9.40 -1.89
C VAL A 431 -5.35 -10.25 -2.36
N SER A 432 -4.25 -9.62 -2.77
CA SER A 432 -3.00 -10.32 -3.07
C SER A 432 -2.30 -10.82 -1.80
N ALA A 433 -1.37 -11.77 -1.94
CA ALA A 433 -0.59 -12.29 -0.81
C ALA A 433 0.22 -11.21 -0.06
N ASP A 434 0.58 -10.12 -0.72
CA ASP A 434 1.32 -9.00 -0.12
C ASP A 434 0.42 -7.93 0.52
N GLY A 435 -0.91 -8.08 0.41
CA GLY A 435 -1.88 -7.17 1.01
C GLY A 435 -2.47 -6.12 0.08
N LEU A 436 -2.18 -6.17 -1.23
CA LEU A 436 -2.85 -5.30 -2.20
C LEU A 436 -4.31 -5.74 -2.37
N VAL A 437 -5.24 -4.97 -1.83
CA VAL A 437 -6.67 -5.10 -2.11
C VAL A 437 -6.98 -4.48 -3.47
N LEU A 438 -7.40 -5.29 -4.43
CA LEU A 438 -7.76 -4.85 -5.79
C LEU A 438 -9.19 -4.37 -5.87
N GLU A 439 -10.09 -5.04 -5.14
CA GLU A 439 -11.50 -4.70 -5.09
C GLU A 439 -12.04 -4.90 -3.67
N LEU A 440 -12.98 -4.04 -3.30
CA LEU A 440 -13.80 -4.19 -2.12
C LEU A 440 -15.22 -3.74 -2.45
N SER A 441 -16.21 -4.49 -1.99
CA SER A 441 -17.62 -4.10 -2.03
C SER A 441 -18.26 -4.42 -0.69
N ALA A 442 -18.91 -3.42 -0.09
CA ALA A 442 -19.60 -3.52 1.17
C ALA A 442 -21.06 -3.09 1.00
N THR A 443 -21.96 -3.85 1.60
CA THR A 443 -23.41 -3.62 1.55
C THR A 443 -24.01 -3.82 2.92
N TYR A 444 -24.95 -2.95 3.31
CA TYR A 444 -25.71 -3.09 4.55
C TYR A 444 -27.02 -2.31 4.49
N VAL A 445 -27.90 -2.52 5.47
CA VAL A 445 -29.11 -1.73 5.67
C VAL A 445 -28.87 -0.76 6.83
N HIS A 446 -29.13 0.52 6.60
CA HIS A 446 -29.04 1.55 7.62
C HIS A 446 -30.38 1.65 8.36
N GLU A 447 -30.43 1.11 9.58
CA GLU A 447 -31.65 0.91 10.37
C GLU A 447 -32.50 2.19 10.53
N PRO A 448 -31.94 3.38 10.82
CA PRO A 448 -32.75 4.59 10.99
C PRO A 448 -33.58 4.98 9.75
N THR A 449 -33.10 4.61 8.56
CA THR A 449 -33.75 4.93 7.28
C THR A 449 -34.41 3.72 6.61
N GLY A 450 -34.01 2.50 6.95
CA GLY A 450 -34.35 1.28 6.22
C GLY A 450 -33.74 1.16 4.82
N GLU A 451 -32.91 2.13 4.40
CA GLU A 451 -32.30 2.15 3.08
C GLU A 451 -31.03 1.29 3.03
N ARG A 452 -30.77 0.71 1.84
CA ARG A 452 -29.57 -0.08 1.59
C ARG A 452 -28.42 0.82 1.21
N VAL A 453 -27.33 0.71 1.95
CA VAL A 453 -26.05 1.36 1.67
C VAL A 453 -25.15 0.42 0.89
N ARG A 454 -24.42 0.98 -0.08
CA ARG A 454 -23.36 0.31 -0.83
C ARG A 454 -22.13 1.19 -0.90
N VAL A 455 -20.96 0.64 -0.60
CA VAL A 455 -19.67 1.30 -0.79
C VAL A 455 -18.73 0.32 -1.45
N ALA A 456 -18.09 0.73 -2.55
CA ALA A 456 -17.19 -0.14 -3.28
C ALA A 456 -16.03 0.62 -3.88
N PHE A 457 -14.86 -0.01 -3.94
CA PHE A 457 -13.76 0.47 -4.77
C PHE A 457 -13.17 -0.65 -5.62
N ARG A 458 -12.56 -0.26 -6.73
CA ARG A 458 -11.74 -1.14 -7.57
C ARG A 458 -10.51 -0.40 -8.09
N TYR A 459 -9.44 -1.15 -8.27
CA TYR A 459 -8.33 -0.76 -9.13
C TYR A 459 -8.62 -1.14 -10.57
N ASP A 460 -8.12 -0.33 -11.48
CA ASP A 460 -8.10 -0.57 -12.92
C ASP A 460 -6.73 -0.16 -13.48
N ARG A 461 -6.35 -0.73 -14.63
CA ARG A 461 -5.10 -0.42 -15.38
C ARG A 461 -3.87 -0.18 -14.49
N LEU A 462 -3.51 -1.17 -13.69
CA LEU A 462 -2.29 -1.12 -12.87
C LEU A 462 -1.06 -1.08 -13.77
N GLY A 463 -0.12 -0.17 -13.54
CA GLY A 463 1.11 -0.06 -14.31
C GLY A 463 0.98 0.55 -15.72
N ASP A 464 -0.22 0.54 -16.32
CA ASP A 464 -0.51 1.14 -17.64
C ASP A 464 -1.66 2.18 -17.58
N THR A 465 -1.68 2.99 -16.53
CA THR A 465 -2.66 4.09 -16.44
C THR A 465 -2.19 5.33 -17.18
N ALA A 466 -3.07 5.87 -18.02
CA ALA A 466 -2.93 7.19 -18.62
C ALA A 466 -3.85 8.22 -17.95
N ALA A 467 -3.28 9.32 -17.48
CA ALA A 467 -4.02 10.50 -17.03
C ALA A 467 -4.36 11.36 -18.27
N VAL A 468 -5.49 11.07 -18.90
CA VAL A 468 -5.98 11.77 -20.10
C VAL A 468 -6.44 13.18 -19.70
N PRO A 469 -6.01 14.24 -20.42
CA PRO A 469 -6.46 15.60 -20.15
C PRO A 469 -8.00 15.75 -20.27
N PRO A 470 -8.66 16.44 -19.32
CA PRO A 470 -10.07 16.76 -19.44
C PRO A 470 -10.37 17.70 -20.62
N ALA A 471 -11.60 17.68 -21.14
CA ALA A 471 -12.02 18.51 -22.27
C ALA A 471 -11.87 20.02 -22.04
N TRP A 472 -11.91 20.48 -20.78
CA TRP A 472 -11.74 21.88 -20.40
C TRP A 472 -10.29 22.30 -20.23
N TYR A 473 -9.36 21.35 -20.16
CA TYR A 473 -7.93 21.66 -19.96
C TYR A 473 -7.36 22.62 -21.01
N PRO A 474 -7.69 22.51 -22.33
CA PRO A 474 -7.23 23.46 -23.34
C PRO A 474 -7.62 24.92 -23.05
N GLU A 475 -8.79 25.16 -22.43
CA GLU A 475 -9.25 26.51 -22.04
C GLU A 475 -8.44 27.07 -20.85
N ALA A 476 -7.88 26.19 -20.03
CA ALA A 476 -7.16 26.53 -18.80
C ALA A 476 -5.64 26.61 -18.98
N SER A 477 -5.10 25.96 -20.03
CA SER A 477 -3.68 25.93 -20.34
C SER A 477 -3.25 27.22 -21.03
N PRO A 478 -2.08 27.81 -20.69
CA PRO A 478 -1.59 29.04 -21.31
C PRO A 478 -1.37 28.96 -22.83
N ASP A 479 -1.28 27.76 -23.41
CA ASP A 479 -1.14 27.57 -24.87
C ASP A 479 -2.49 27.62 -25.62
N GLY A 480 -3.63 27.70 -24.91
CA GLY A 480 -4.98 27.74 -25.48
C GLY A 480 -5.31 29.02 -26.26
N ASP A 481 -4.49 30.08 -26.14
CA ASP A 481 -4.71 31.38 -26.79
C ASP A 481 -3.99 31.56 -28.13
N ALA A 482 -3.22 30.56 -28.60
CA ALA A 482 -2.45 30.67 -29.85
C ALA A 482 -3.20 30.25 -31.12
N GLY A 483 -4.48 29.83 -31.03
CA GLY A 483 -5.15 29.06 -32.09
C GLY A 483 -6.47 29.62 -32.65
N ALA A 484 -6.94 30.80 -32.25
CA ALA A 484 -8.19 31.37 -32.75
C ALA A 484 -8.00 32.81 -33.22
N SER A 485 -7.33 32.98 -34.36
CA SER A 485 -7.42 34.19 -35.19
C SER A 485 -7.25 33.78 -36.65
N THR A 486 -8.38 33.50 -37.31
CA THR A 486 -8.52 33.64 -38.76
C THR A 486 -9.69 34.55 -39.04
#